data_AF-A0A0B1TC21-F1
#
_entry.id   AF-A0A0B1TC21-F1
#
_cell.length_a   1.000
_cell.length_b   1.000
_cell.length_c   1.000
_cell.angle_alpha   90.00
_cell.angle_beta   90.00
_cell.angle_gamma   90.00
#
_symmetry.space_group_name_H-M   'P 1'
#
loop_
_entity.id
_entity.type
_entity.pdbx_description
1 polymer ?
#
loop_
_entity_poly.entity_id
_entity_poly.type
_entity_poly.pdbx_seq_one_letter_code
_entity_poly.pdbx_strand_id
1 'polypeptide(L)'
;MRFSALTSGTKILPHCGPTNSRLQAHLGLIVPSEARIRVGSEQRGWKTGKFIIFDDSFEHELQFDGASSSSLRLILLIDLWHPEVESQQRTAPEDD
;
A
#
# COMPACT_ATOMS: atom_id res chain seq x y z
N MET A 1 -6.43 2.61 -10.44
CA MET A 1 -6.85 2.70 -9.02
C MET A 1 -7.69 1.49 -8.66
N ARG A 2 -7.57 0.95 -7.45
CA ARG A 2 -8.34 -0.24 -7.03
C ARG A 2 -8.59 -0.25 -5.52
N PHE A 3 -9.64 -0.93 -5.09
CA PHE A 3 -9.84 -1.23 -3.67
C PHE A 3 -8.98 -2.41 -3.25
N SER A 4 -8.44 -2.35 -2.03
CA SER A 4 -7.75 -3.48 -1.39
C SER A 4 -8.37 -3.70 0.00
N ALA A 5 -8.88 -4.91 0.20
CA ALA A 5 -9.58 -5.32 1.40
C ALA A 5 -8.86 -6.53 2.01
N LEU A 6 -8.50 -6.45 3.28
CA LEU A 6 -7.85 -7.52 4.03
C LEU A 6 -8.54 -7.73 5.37
N THR A 7 -8.61 -8.98 5.84
CA THR A 7 -9.15 -9.33 7.16
C THR A 7 -8.02 -9.57 8.16
N SER A 8 -8.35 -9.50 9.46
CA SER A 8 -7.41 -9.85 10.53
C SER A 8 -6.88 -11.28 10.35
N GLY A 9 -5.62 -11.50 10.72
CA GLY A 9 -4.83 -12.70 10.45
C GLY A 9 -4.05 -12.67 9.13
N THR A 10 -4.23 -11.65 8.29
CA THR A 10 -3.49 -11.55 7.02
C THR A 10 -2.04 -11.14 7.24
N LYS A 11 -1.12 -11.88 6.63
CA LYS A 11 0.27 -11.49 6.45
C LYS A 11 0.63 -11.53 4.97
N ILE A 12 1.09 -10.39 4.43
CA ILE A 12 1.71 -10.33 3.11
C ILE A 12 3.21 -10.37 3.36
N LEU A 13 3.88 -11.38 2.79
CA LEU A 13 5.32 -11.59 2.97
C LEU A 13 6.13 -10.41 2.37
N PRO A 14 7.37 -10.21 2.83
CA PRO A 14 8.27 -9.21 2.25
C PRO A 14 8.42 -9.40 0.74
N HIS A 15 8.19 -8.33 -0.01
CA HIS A 15 8.34 -8.29 -1.46
C HIS A 15 8.65 -6.87 -1.94
N CYS A 16 9.03 -6.75 -3.20
CA CYS A 16 9.20 -5.48 -3.88
C CYS A 16 8.23 -5.38 -5.06
N GLY A 17 7.83 -4.15 -5.37
CA GLY A 17 7.17 -3.80 -6.60
C GLY A 17 8.12 -3.99 -7.80
N PRO A 18 7.57 -4.08 -9.02
CA PRO A 18 8.34 -4.40 -10.22
C PRO A 18 9.16 -3.22 -10.76
N THR A 19 8.93 -2.00 -10.26
CA THR A 19 9.55 -0.78 -10.79
C THR A 19 9.62 0.33 -9.74
N ASN A 20 10.65 1.17 -9.82
CA ASN A 20 10.80 2.41 -9.05
C ASN A 20 10.24 3.64 -9.79
N SER A 21 9.64 3.45 -10.97
CA SER A 21 9.01 4.55 -11.73
C SER A 21 7.66 4.99 -11.16
N ARG A 22 7.17 4.30 -10.11
CA ARG A 22 5.90 4.60 -9.45
C ARG A 22 6.05 4.72 -7.94
N LEU A 23 5.10 5.40 -7.33
CA LEU A 23 4.83 5.40 -5.90
C LEU A 23 3.44 4.84 -5.67
N GLN A 24 3.25 4.14 -4.55
CA GLN A 24 1.95 3.62 -4.15
C GLN A 24 1.34 4.51 -3.07
N ALA A 25 0.14 5.03 -3.33
CA ALA A 25 -0.65 5.82 -2.41
C ALA A 25 -1.82 4.99 -1.86
N HIS A 26 -1.88 4.88 -0.54
CA HIS A 26 -2.91 4.16 0.20
C HIS A 26 -3.78 5.12 1.00
N LEU A 27 -5.01 5.35 0.55
CA LEU A 27 -6.01 6.08 1.33
C LEU A 27 -6.75 5.13 2.27
N GLY A 28 -6.66 5.37 3.58
CA GLY A 28 -7.44 4.63 4.58
C GLY A 28 -8.94 4.91 4.46
N LEU A 29 -9.76 3.88 4.22
CA LEU A 29 -11.22 4.01 4.19
C LEU A 29 -11.87 3.41 5.45
N ILE A 30 -11.52 2.17 5.77
CA ILE A 30 -11.89 1.49 7.02
C ILE A 30 -10.62 0.84 7.53
N VAL A 31 -10.03 1.38 8.61
CA VAL A 31 -8.71 0.93 9.06
C VAL A 31 -8.66 0.79 10.57
N PRO A 32 -8.68 -0.45 11.10
CA PRO A 32 -8.49 -0.68 12.52
C PRO A 32 -7.03 -0.43 12.92
N SER A 33 -6.80 -0.21 14.20
CA SER A 33 -5.52 0.23 14.74
C SER A 33 -4.40 -0.80 14.64
N GLU A 34 -4.65 -2.04 14.24
CA GLU A 34 -3.68 -3.13 14.32
C GLU A 34 -3.02 -3.42 12.96
N ALA A 35 -3.61 -2.99 11.84
CA ALA A 35 -2.99 -3.15 10.53
C ALA A 35 -1.72 -2.28 10.41
N ARG A 36 -0.62 -2.89 9.95
CA ARG A 36 0.70 -2.27 9.79
C ARG A 36 1.31 -2.60 8.44
N ILE A 37 2.05 -1.63 7.91
CA ILE A 37 2.98 -1.81 6.79
C ILE A 37 4.37 -1.45 7.27
N ARG A 38 5.35 -2.26 6.90
CA ARG A 38 6.77 -1.91 6.96
C ARG A 38 7.26 -1.68 5.54
N VAL A 39 8.00 -0.60 5.33
CA VAL A 39 8.70 -0.29 4.06
C VAL A 39 10.15 0.02 4.43
N GLY A 40 11.10 -0.80 3.96
CA GLY A 40 12.48 -0.74 4.44
C GLY A 40 12.55 -0.90 5.96
N SER A 41 13.10 0.09 6.67
CA SER A 41 13.21 0.12 8.13
C SER A 41 12.07 0.85 8.84
N GLU A 42 11.13 1.44 8.10
CA GLU A 42 10.05 2.25 8.65
C GLU A 42 8.75 1.46 8.75
N GLN A 43 8.09 1.49 9.91
CA GLN A 43 6.77 0.90 10.11
C GLN A 43 5.72 1.99 10.35
N ARG A 44 4.56 1.85 9.70
CA ARG A 44 3.40 2.75 9.82
C ARG A 44 2.10 1.96 9.90
N GLY A 45 1.08 2.61 10.46
CA GLY A 45 -0.30 2.13 10.45
C GLY A 45 -1.20 3.11 9.71
N TRP A 46 -2.27 2.62 9.09
CA TRP A 46 -3.22 3.47 8.39
C TRP A 46 -4.12 4.25 9.35
N LYS A 47 -4.64 5.38 8.86
CA LYS A 47 -5.68 6.16 9.53
C LYS A 47 -6.77 6.51 8.51
N THR A 48 -8.04 6.43 8.91
CA THR A 48 -9.17 6.74 8.01
C THR A 48 -9.06 8.17 7.50
N GLY A 49 -9.27 8.35 6.19
CA GLY A 49 -9.17 9.64 5.51
C GLY A 49 -7.74 10.17 5.34
N LYS A 50 -6.71 9.38 5.65
CA LYS A 50 -5.30 9.77 5.49
C LYS A 50 -4.59 8.85 4.49
N PHE A 51 -3.67 9.46 3.76
CA PHE A 51 -2.77 8.74 2.88
C PHE A 51 -1.53 8.24 3.62
N ILE A 52 -1.09 7.04 3.27
CA ILE A 52 0.32 6.64 3.32
C ILE A 52 0.78 6.60 1.87
N ILE A 53 1.89 7.26 1.55
CA ILE A 53 2.51 7.23 0.23
C ILE A 53 3.93 6.71 0.42
N PHE A 54 4.32 5.72 -0.36
CA PHE A 54 5.63 5.11 -0.27
C PHE A 54 6.06 4.58 -1.65
N ASP A 55 7.36 4.37 -1.80
CA ASP A 55 7.94 3.71 -2.96
C ASP A 55 7.84 2.19 -2.74
N ASP A 56 7.00 1.51 -3.52
CA ASP A 56 6.79 0.06 -3.39
C ASP A 56 7.95 -0.74 -3.99
N SER A 57 8.91 -0.11 -4.68
CA SER A 57 10.13 -0.78 -5.16
C SER A 57 11.09 -1.17 -4.02
N PHE A 58 10.97 -0.52 -2.86
CA PHE A 58 11.61 -0.97 -1.62
C PHE A 58 10.88 -2.17 -1.03
N GLU A 59 11.64 -3.05 -0.36
CA GLU A 59 11.05 -4.20 0.33
C GLU A 59 10.00 -3.74 1.34
N HIS A 60 8.81 -4.30 1.21
CA HIS A 60 7.71 -4.01 2.11
C HIS A 60 6.92 -5.27 2.45
N GLU A 61 6.33 -5.26 3.65
CA GLU A 61 5.46 -6.32 4.13
C GLU A 61 4.25 -5.72 4.87
N LEU A 62 3.17 -6.50 4.94
CA LEU A 62 1.96 -6.11 5.63
C LEU A 62 1.60 -7.14 6.68
N GLN A 63 1.28 -6.66 7.87
CA GLN A 63 0.76 -7.48 8.97
C GLN A 63 -0.54 -6.88 9.46
N PHE A 64 -1.58 -7.71 9.55
CA PHE A 64 -2.83 -7.33 10.18
C PHE A 64 -3.25 -8.45 11.12
N ASP A 65 -2.73 -8.44 12.34
CA ASP A 65 -3.03 -9.37 13.42
C ASP A 65 -3.56 -8.61 14.64
N GLY A 66 -3.80 -9.30 15.76
CA GLY A 66 -4.21 -8.66 17.03
C GLY A 66 -5.64 -8.11 17.09
N ALA A 67 -6.38 -8.05 15.98
CA ALA A 67 -7.78 -7.66 15.91
C ALA A 67 -8.73 -8.87 15.79
N SER A 68 -10.03 -8.68 16.06
CA SER A 68 -11.06 -9.71 15.80
C SER A 68 -11.01 -10.20 14.36
N SER A 69 -11.27 -11.48 14.10
CA SER A 69 -11.28 -12.09 12.76
C SER A 69 -12.25 -11.43 11.78
N SER A 70 -13.31 -10.80 12.29
CA SER A 70 -14.28 -10.02 11.50
C SER A 70 -13.81 -8.60 11.16
N SER A 71 -12.65 -8.18 11.66
CA SER A 71 -12.11 -6.83 11.41
C SER A 71 -11.60 -6.71 9.99
N LEU A 72 -11.94 -5.60 9.33
CA LEU A 72 -11.62 -5.33 7.94
C LEU A 72 -10.70 -4.12 7.84
N ARG A 73 -9.62 -4.25 7.08
CA ARG A 73 -8.83 -3.13 6.56
C ARG A 73 -9.19 -2.93 5.09
N LEU A 74 -9.88 -1.84 4.78
CA LEU A 74 -10.22 -1.39 3.44
C LEU A 74 -9.48 -0.09 3.11
N ILE A 75 -8.80 -0.08 1.97
CA ILE A 75 -8.14 1.10 1.42
C ILE A 75 -8.46 1.31 -0.06
N LEU A 76 -8.27 2.54 -0.53
CA LEU A 76 -8.11 2.83 -1.95
C LEU A 76 -6.62 2.90 -2.27
N LEU A 77 -6.17 2.02 -3.16
CA LEU A 77 -4.81 1.96 -3.68
C LEU A 77 -4.74 2.69 -5.02
N ILE A 78 -3.81 3.63 -5.11
CA ILE A 78 -3.59 4.48 -6.27
C ILE A 78 -2.11 4.42 -6.61
N ASP A 79 -1.79 4.04 -7.84
CA ASP A 79 -0.43 4.15 -8.36
C ASP A 79 -0.24 5.57 -8.89
N LEU A 80 0.88 6.19 -8.48
CA LEU A 80 1.30 7.51 -8.87
C LEU A 80 2.63 7.39 -9.62
N TRP A 81 2.86 8.20 -10.64
CA TRP A 81 4.21 8.31 -11.20
C TRP A 81 5.17 8.87 -10.16
N HIS A 82 6.38 8.30 -10.08
CA HIS A 82 7.45 8.94 -9.33
C HIS A 82 7.67 10.36 -9.88
N PRO A 83 7.81 11.39 -9.02
CA PRO A 83 7.79 12.78 -9.46
C PRO A 83 8.90 13.11 -10.48
N GLU A 84 10.00 12.37 -10.46
CA GLU A 84 11.15 12.53 -11.36
C GLU A 84 10.97 11.82 -12.71
N VAL A 85 9.91 11.03 -12.91
CA VAL A 85 9.62 10.45 -14.23
C VAL A 85 9.08 11.55 -15.14
N GLU A 86 9.78 11.80 -16.24
CA GLU A 86 9.40 12.82 -17.21
C GLU A 86 8.06 12.49 -17.85
N SER A 87 7.25 13.52 -18.15
CA SER A 87 5.92 13.32 -18.73
C SER A 87 5.91 12.51 -20.03
N GLN A 88 6.98 12.58 -20.82
CA GLN A 88 7.12 11.83 -22.07
C GLN A 88 7.30 10.31 -21.85
N GLN A 89 7.81 9.92 -20.68
CA GLN A 89 8.07 8.54 -20.30
C GLN A 89 6.87 7.90 -19.57
N ARG A 90 5.86 8.70 -19.21
CA ARG A 90 4.64 8.24 -18.52
C ARG A 90 3.68 7.57 -19.50
N THR A 91 4.02 6.36 -19.92
CA THR A 91 3.12 5.51 -20.71
C THR A 91 2.14 4.81 -19.78
N ALA A 92 0.86 4.69 -20.17
CA ALA A 92 -0.08 3.89 -19.40
C ALA A 92 0.51 2.47 -19.19
N PRO A 93 0.49 1.92 -17.96
CA PRO A 93 0.86 0.53 -17.77
C PRO A 93 -0.04 -0.34 -18.65
N GLU A 94 0.53 -1.33 -19.34
CA GLU A 94 -0.26 -2.35 -20.03
C GLU A 94 -1.08 -3.11 -18.97
N ASP A 95 -2.39 -3.26 -19.20
CA ASP A 95 -3.26 -4.00 -18.29
C ASP A 95 -2.86 -5.49 -18.35
N ASP A 96 -2.25 -6.01 -17.28
CA ASP A 96 -2.09 -7.46 -17.01
C ASP A 96 -3.32 -8.01 -16.28
#